data_AF-A0A4D9DKY9-F1
#
_entry.id   AF-A0A4D9DKY9-F1
#
_cell.length_a   1.000
_cell.length_b   1.000
_cell.length_c   1.000
_cell.angle_alpha   90.00
_cell.angle_beta   90.00
_cell.angle_gamma   90.00
#
_symmetry.space_group_name_H-M   'P 1'
#
loop_
_entity.id
_entity.type
_entity.pdbx_description
1 polymer ?
#
loop_
_entity_poly.entity_id
_entity_poly.type
_entity_poly.pdbx_seq_one_letter_code
_entity_poly.pdbx_strand_id
1 'polypeptide(L)'
;MCKEICTMAFLRAIMAEFLATMIFVFFGLGSALKWPSALPSILQISLAFGLAIGTLIQMFGHVSGAHINPAVTIAFLVGNHISFLRSLFYVVAQLVGAITGAGILYLVTPINTRGNLAVNAVSLFLPTDD
;
A
#
# COMPACT_ATOMS: atom_id res chain seq x y z
N MET A 1 -0.51 -28.86 3.76
CA MET A 1 -0.33 -27.72 2.83
C MET A 1 -1.65 -27.26 2.20
N CYS A 2 -2.39 -28.07 1.43
CA CYS A 2 -3.70 -27.66 0.85
C CYS A 2 -4.80 -27.30 1.87
N LYS A 3 -4.73 -27.81 3.11
CA LYS A 3 -5.75 -27.54 4.14
C LYS A 3 -5.78 -26.09 4.62
N GLU A 4 -4.65 -25.36 4.57
CA GLU A 4 -4.60 -23.97 5.05
C GLU A 4 -5.37 -23.02 4.11
N ILE A 5 -5.22 -23.23 2.79
CA ILE A 5 -5.78 -22.39 1.74
C ILE A 5 -7.32 -22.43 1.72
N CYS A 6 -7.90 -23.58 2.05
CA CYS A 6 -9.35 -23.77 2.02
C CYS A 6 -10.07 -23.27 3.28
N THR A 7 -9.37 -22.60 4.20
CA THR A 7 -10.00 -22.07 5.42
C THR A 7 -10.60 -20.69 5.18
N MET A 8 -11.75 -20.43 5.80
CA MET A 8 -12.35 -19.08 5.82
C MET A 8 -11.42 -18.05 6.46
N ALA A 9 -10.60 -18.45 7.44
CA ALA A 9 -9.61 -17.57 8.06
C ALA A 9 -8.52 -17.13 7.06
N PHE A 10 -8.05 -18.04 6.20
CA PHE A 10 -7.09 -17.72 5.16
C PHE A 10 -7.65 -16.77 4.11
N LEU A 11 -8.86 -17.03 3.62
CA LEU A 11 -9.53 -16.14 2.68
C LEU A 11 -9.76 -14.74 3.27
N ARG A 12 -10.21 -14.67 4.53
CA ARG A 12 -10.35 -13.39 5.25
C ARG A 12 -9.03 -12.64 5.36
N ALA A 13 -7.94 -13.34 5.61
CA ALA A 13 -6.61 -12.75 5.72
C ALA A 13 -6.12 -12.18 4.37
N ILE A 14 -6.33 -12.91 3.26
CA ILE A 14 -6.02 -12.41 1.91
C ILE A 14 -6.83 -11.16 1.60
N MET A 15 -8.14 -11.18 1.85
CA MET A 15 -9.01 -10.02 1.61
C MET A 15 -8.64 -8.83 2.49
N ALA A 16 -8.19 -9.08 3.73
CA ALA A 16 -7.70 -8.04 4.61
C ALA A 16 -6.41 -7.40 4.08
N GLU A 17 -5.44 -8.17 3.60
CA GLU A 17 -4.22 -7.63 2.97
C GLU A 17 -4.55 -6.81 1.71
N PHE A 18 -5.44 -7.32 0.84
CA PHE A 18 -5.91 -6.58 -0.33
C PHE A 18 -6.54 -5.23 0.06
N LEU A 19 -7.50 -5.24 0.98
CA LEU A 19 -8.24 -4.04 1.38
C LEU A 19 -7.34 -3.05 2.11
N ALA A 20 -6.46 -3.54 2.98
CA ALA A 20 -5.52 -2.70 3.70
C ALA A 20 -4.54 -2.01 2.74
N THR A 21 -3.96 -2.72 1.78
CA THR A 21 -3.06 -2.09 0.80
C THR A 21 -3.79 -1.14 -0.15
N MET A 22 -5.03 -1.44 -0.53
CA MET A 22 -5.87 -0.53 -1.32
C MET A 22 -6.10 0.80 -0.58
N ILE A 23 -6.51 0.74 0.68
CA ILE A 23 -6.73 1.94 1.51
C ILE A 23 -5.41 2.68 1.72
N PHE A 24 -4.34 1.97 2.05
CA PHE A 24 -3.02 2.56 2.26
C PHE A 24 -2.54 3.36 1.05
N VAL A 25 -2.61 2.77 -0.15
CA VAL A 25 -2.16 3.44 -1.39
C VAL A 25 -3.08 4.59 -1.76
N PHE A 26 -4.39 4.45 -1.59
CA PHE A 26 -5.34 5.53 -1.86
C PHE A 26 -5.04 6.78 -1.02
N PHE A 27 -4.91 6.63 0.30
CA PHE A 27 -4.63 7.75 1.21
C PHE A 27 -3.19 8.25 1.09
N GLY A 28 -2.23 7.34 0.97
CA GLY A 28 -0.81 7.69 0.84
C GLY A 28 -0.56 8.56 -0.39
N LEU A 29 -0.89 8.05 -1.58
CA LEU A 29 -0.70 8.80 -2.82
C LEU A 29 -1.56 10.07 -2.85
N GLY A 30 -2.81 10.00 -2.38
CA GLY A 30 -3.72 11.16 -2.33
C GLY A 30 -3.17 12.31 -1.49
N SER A 31 -2.50 11.99 -0.37
CA SER A 31 -1.85 13.00 0.49
C SER A 31 -0.62 13.65 -0.14
N ALA A 32 0.01 12.97 -1.11
CA ALA A 32 1.24 13.41 -1.77
C ALA A 32 1.02 14.11 -3.12
N LEU A 33 -0.22 14.16 -3.62
CA LEU A 33 -0.54 14.89 -4.85
C LEU A 33 -0.26 16.39 -4.70
N LYS A 34 0.10 17.05 -5.82
CA LYS A 34 0.34 18.49 -5.87
C LYS A 34 -0.99 19.26 -5.96
N TRP A 35 -1.70 19.36 -4.83
CA TRP A 35 -2.97 20.08 -4.75
C TRP A 35 -2.78 21.58 -5.03
N PRO A 36 -3.52 22.18 -5.99
CA PRO A 36 -3.30 23.55 -6.42
C PRO A 36 -3.60 24.59 -5.34
N SER A 37 -4.52 24.28 -4.42
CA SER A 37 -4.90 25.18 -3.32
C SER A 37 -3.91 25.18 -2.16
N ALA A 38 -3.20 24.07 -1.94
CA ALA A 38 -2.26 23.91 -0.84
C ALA A 38 -1.29 22.75 -1.13
N LEU A 39 -0.03 23.07 -1.40
CA LEU A 39 0.99 22.06 -1.62
C LEU A 39 1.30 21.32 -0.31
N PRO A 40 1.29 19.97 -0.30
CA PRO A 40 1.56 19.21 0.92
C PRO A 40 3.03 19.34 1.34
N SER A 41 3.25 19.55 2.63
CA SER A 41 4.60 19.58 3.22
C SER A 41 5.14 18.16 3.44
N ILE A 42 6.47 18.02 3.56
CA ILE A 42 7.12 16.72 3.83
C ILE A 42 6.60 16.10 5.14
N LEU A 43 6.39 16.92 6.18
CA LEU A 43 5.84 16.44 7.45
C LEU A 43 4.41 15.93 7.30
N GLN A 44 3.56 16.64 6.54
CA GLN A 44 2.19 16.23 6.29
C GLN A 44 2.13 14.87 5.56
N ILE A 45 2.94 14.70 4.51
CA ILE A 45 3.01 13.44 3.76
C ILE A 45 3.52 12.32 4.67
N SER A 46 4.60 12.56 5.41
CA SER A 46 5.17 11.57 6.33
C SER A 46 4.16 11.12 7.38
N LEU A 47 3.40 12.06 7.97
CA LEU A 47 2.35 11.74 8.92
C LEU A 47 1.18 11.00 8.27
N ALA A 48 0.76 11.37 7.06
CA ALA A 48 -0.32 10.69 6.37
C ALA A 48 0.00 9.21 6.12
N PHE A 49 1.21 8.90 5.60
CA PHE A 49 1.65 7.51 5.41
C PHE A 49 1.81 6.76 6.73
N GLY A 50 2.44 7.39 7.73
CA GLY A 50 2.67 6.76 9.04
C GLY A 50 1.39 6.45 9.80
N LEU A 51 0.47 7.42 9.86
CA LEU A 51 -0.84 7.24 10.50
C LEU A 51 -1.70 6.25 9.73
N ALA A 52 -1.68 6.26 8.40
CA ALA A 52 -2.41 5.28 7.60
C ALA A 52 -1.96 3.83 7.93
N ILE A 53 -0.65 3.57 7.98
CA ILE A 53 -0.14 2.25 8.39
C ILE A 53 -0.55 1.92 9.83
N GLY A 54 -0.37 2.85 10.77
CA GLY A 54 -0.75 2.62 12.18
C GLY A 54 -2.24 2.28 12.34
N THR A 55 -3.13 3.02 11.68
CA THR A 55 -4.57 2.75 11.67
C THR A 55 -4.90 1.40 11.03
N LEU A 56 -4.29 1.07 9.89
CA LEU A 56 -4.56 -0.17 9.20
C LEU A 56 -4.04 -1.40 9.96
N ILE A 57 -2.89 -1.28 10.64
CA ILE A 57 -2.41 -2.33 11.55
C ILE A 57 -3.40 -2.52 12.70
N GLN A 58 -3.91 -1.44 13.30
CA GLN A 58 -4.90 -1.54 14.37
C GLN A 58 -6.20 -2.21 13.89
N MET A 59 -6.64 -1.92 12.65
CA MET A 59 -7.88 -2.47 12.08
C MET A 59 -7.74 -3.91 11.60
N PHE A 60 -6.66 -4.25 10.89
CA PHE A 60 -6.52 -5.52 10.17
C PHE A 60 -5.49 -6.48 10.79
N GLY A 61 -4.69 -6.03 11.76
CA GLY A 61 -3.60 -6.81 12.36
C GLY A 61 -4.08 -8.12 12.97
N HIS A 62 -5.23 -8.12 13.63
CA HIS A 62 -5.83 -9.33 14.22
C HIS A 62 -6.40 -10.32 13.17
N VAL A 63 -6.55 -9.91 11.91
CA VAL A 63 -7.10 -10.73 10.83
C VAL A 63 -5.99 -11.35 9.97
N SER A 64 -5.02 -10.56 9.50
CA SER A 64 -3.97 -11.02 8.58
C SER A 64 -2.55 -10.89 9.10
N GLY A 65 -2.32 -10.15 10.19
CA GLY A 65 -1.02 -9.64 10.59
C GLY A 65 -0.70 -8.25 10.00
N ALA A 66 -1.55 -7.73 9.10
CA ALA A 66 -1.44 -6.42 8.47
C ALA A 66 -0.03 -6.12 7.93
N HIS A 67 0.45 -6.95 7.01
CA HIS A 67 1.76 -6.73 6.39
C HIS A 67 1.73 -5.52 5.46
N ILE A 68 0.70 -5.43 4.61
CA ILE A 68 0.40 -4.29 3.72
C ILE A 68 1.57 -3.97 2.75
N ASN A 69 2.56 -4.86 2.68
CA ASN A 69 3.83 -4.62 2.04
C ASN A 69 4.49 -5.96 1.64
N PRO A 70 4.83 -6.15 0.35
CA PRO A 70 5.52 -7.35 -0.11
C PRO A 70 6.87 -7.58 0.57
N ALA A 71 7.65 -6.52 0.84
CA ALA A 71 8.94 -6.64 1.51
C ALA A 71 8.80 -7.14 2.95
N VAL A 72 7.79 -6.64 3.69
CA VAL A 72 7.47 -7.13 5.05
C VAL A 72 7.02 -8.58 4.99
N THR A 73 6.17 -8.94 4.03
CA THR A 73 5.72 -10.33 3.84
C THR A 73 6.87 -11.28 3.57
N ILE A 74 7.81 -10.88 2.71
CA ILE A 74 9.01 -11.67 2.43
C ILE A 74 9.91 -11.75 3.67
N ALA A 75 10.06 -10.68 4.44
CA ALA A 75 10.81 -10.72 5.69
C ALA A 75 10.22 -11.75 6.69
N PHE A 76 8.89 -11.82 6.81
CA PHE A 76 8.22 -12.82 7.64
C PHE A 76 8.37 -14.24 7.10
N LEU A 77 8.45 -14.41 5.78
CA LEU A 77 8.75 -15.71 5.16
C LEU A 77 10.18 -16.16 5.50
N VAL A 78 11.16 -15.27 5.35
CA VAL A 78 12.58 -15.56 5.67
C VAL A 78 12.75 -15.83 7.17
N GLY A 79 12.00 -15.11 8.02
CA GLY A 79 11.93 -15.36 9.46
C GLY A 79 11.15 -16.62 9.86
N ASN A 80 10.64 -17.39 8.90
CA ASN A 80 9.84 -18.60 9.12
C ASN A 80 8.57 -18.37 9.97
N HIS A 81 8.00 -17.17 9.90
CA HIS A 81 6.75 -16.81 10.59
C HIS A 81 5.50 -17.15 9.78
N ILE A 82 5.62 -17.29 8.46
CA ILE A 82 4.51 -17.61 7.54
C ILE A 82 4.92 -18.68 6.53
N SER A 83 3.95 -19.41 6.00
CA SER A 83 4.17 -20.40 4.94
C SER A 83 4.44 -19.73 3.58
N PHE A 84 5.18 -20.40 2.70
CA PHE A 84 5.49 -19.92 1.35
C PHE A 84 4.22 -19.64 0.51
N LEU A 85 3.18 -20.46 0.65
CA LEU A 85 1.93 -20.20 -0.07
C LEU A 85 1.23 -18.96 0.47
N ARG A 86 1.17 -18.79 1.79
CA ARG A 86 0.59 -17.58 2.40
C ARG A 86 1.32 -16.33 1.96
N SER A 87 2.65 -16.34 1.94
CA SER A 87 3.44 -15.19 1.48
C SER A 87 3.15 -14.85 0.03
N LEU A 88 3.06 -15.86 -0.85
CA LEU A 88 2.72 -15.65 -2.27
C LEU A 88 1.34 -15.00 -2.44
N PHE A 89 0.31 -15.53 -1.76
CA PHE A 89 -1.04 -14.98 -1.86
C PHE A 89 -1.14 -13.57 -1.26
N TYR A 90 -0.42 -13.29 -0.16
CA TYR A 90 -0.35 -11.94 0.42
C TYR A 90 0.28 -10.95 -0.54
N VAL A 91 1.41 -11.30 -1.17
CA VAL A 91 2.08 -10.42 -2.14
C VAL A 91 1.16 -10.12 -3.32
N VAL A 92 0.49 -11.13 -3.88
CA VAL A 92 -0.48 -10.91 -4.97
C VAL A 92 -1.63 -10.00 -4.51
N ALA A 93 -2.21 -10.26 -3.33
CA ALA A 93 -3.28 -9.43 -2.78
C ALA A 93 -2.85 -7.97 -2.56
N GLN A 94 -1.65 -7.75 -2.04
CA GLN A 94 -1.07 -6.43 -1.81
C GLN A 94 -0.85 -5.68 -3.14
N LEU A 95 -0.31 -6.34 -4.16
CA LEU A 95 -0.09 -5.73 -5.48
C LEU A 95 -1.41 -5.35 -6.17
N VAL A 96 -2.39 -6.26 -6.16
CA VAL A 96 -3.73 -5.99 -6.73
C VAL A 96 -4.44 -4.89 -5.92
N GLY A 97 -4.30 -4.88 -4.60
CA GLY A 97 -4.82 -3.84 -3.71
C GLY A 97 -4.21 -2.48 -4.03
N ALA A 98 -2.88 -2.40 -4.17
CA ALA A 98 -2.17 -1.17 -4.52
C ALA A 98 -2.64 -0.60 -5.87
N ILE A 99 -2.74 -1.45 -6.90
CA ILE A 99 -3.24 -1.05 -8.23
C ILE A 99 -4.67 -0.53 -8.12
N THR A 100 -5.52 -1.23 -7.37
CA THR A 100 -6.93 -0.83 -7.18
C THR A 100 -7.04 0.51 -6.46
N GLY A 101 -6.26 0.72 -5.39
CA GLY A 101 -6.23 1.97 -4.64
C GLY A 101 -5.77 3.16 -5.47
N ALA A 102 -4.70 2.98 -6.24
CA ALA A 102 -4.21 3.99 -7.19
C ALA A 102 -5.23 4.26 -8.32
N GLY A 103 -5.88 3.22 -8.83
CA GLY A 103 -6.94 3.33 -9.85
C GLY A 103 -8.15 4.10 -9.35
N ILE A 104 -8.64 3.82 -8.14
CA ILE A 104 -9.73 4.57 -7.51
C ILE A 104 -9.31 6.03 -7.33
N LEU A 105 -8.10 6.29 -6.82
CA LEU A 105 -7.58 7.65 -6.65
C LEU A 105 -7.55 8.40 -7.99
N TYR A 106 -7.06 7.74 -9.06
CA TYR A 106 -7.04 8.31 -10.40
C TYR A 106 -8.45 8.70 -10.88
N LEU A 107 -9.46 7.86 -10.64
CA LEU A 107 -10.83 8.11 -11.06
C LEU A 107 -11.46 9.31 -10.31
N VAL A 108 -11.25 9.42 -9.00
CA VAL A 108 -11.88 10.47 -8.18
C VAL A 108 -11.13 11.80 -8.17
N THR A 109 -9.84 11.80 -8.52
CA THR A 109 -9.02 13.01 -8.51
C THR A 109 -9.30 13.88 -9.74
N PRO A 110 -9.38 15.22 -9.63
CA PRO A 110 -9.48 16.13 -10.77
C PRO A 110 -8.26 16.07 -11.71
N ILE A 111 -8.48 16.19 -13.03
CA ILE A 111 -7.43 16.08 -14.07
C ILE A 111 -6.24 17.02 -13.84
N ASN A 112 -6.51 18.24 -13.38
CA ASN A 112 -5.46 19.24 -13.10
C ASN A 112 -4.54 18.88 -11.93
N THR A 113 -4.94 17.91 -11.08
CA THR A 113 -4.23 17.55 -9.85
C THR A 113 -3.62 16.14 -9.90
N ARG A 114 -4.13 15.27 -10.79
CA ARG A 114 -3.66 13.87 -10.93
C ARG A 114 -2.16 13.75 -11.09
N GLY A 115 -1.56 14.61 -11.92
CA GLY A 115 -0.14 14.53 -12.28
C GLY A 115 0.27 13.09 -12.66
N ASN A 116 1.40 12.63 -12.13
CA ASN A 116 1.82 11.23 -12.21
C ASN A 116 1.46 10.46 -10.92
N LEU A 117 0.30 10.71 -10.28
CA LEU A 117 -0.13 10.05 -9.03
C LEU A 117 0.92 10.03 -7.90
N ALA A 118 1.76 11.08 -7.85
CA ALA A 118 2.88 11.18 -6.92
C ALA A 118 3.87 9.98 -6.97
N VAL A 119 4.08 9.34 -8.14
CA VAL A 119 5.15 8.33 -8.26
C VAL A 119 6.53 8.97 -8.07
N ASN A 120 7.42 8.27 -7.38
CA ASN A 120 8.80 8.69 -7.19
C ASN A 120 9.55 8.71 -8.53
N ALA A 121 10.27 9.80 -8.79
CA ALA A 121 11.18 9.91 -9.94
C ALA A 121 12.60 9.50 -9.53
N VAL A 122 13.33 8.86 -10.45
CA VAL A 122 14.78 8.67 -10.28
C VAL A 122 15.44 10.03 -10.47
N SER A 123 16.23 10.48 -9.49
CA SER A 123 17.06 11.67 -9.64
C SER A 123 18.17 11.35 -10.63
N LEU A 124 17.93 11.56 -11.92
CA LEU A 124 19.01 11.58 -12.88
C LEU A 124 19.86 12.82 -12.57
N PHE A 125 21.15 12.61 -12.30
CA PHE A 125 22.14 13.69 -12.20
C PHE A 125 22.38 14.25 -13.60
N LEU A 126 21.39 14.96 -14.14
CA LEU A 126 21.64 15.92 -15.21
C LEU A 126 21.95 17.26 -14.53
N PRO A 127 22.95 18.00 -15.01
CA PRO A 127 23.09 19.40 -14.64
C PRO A 127 21.74 20.07 -14.90
N THR A 128 21.12 20.57 -13.85
CA THR A 128 20.04 21.54 -13.98
C THR A 128 20.70 22.78 -14.56
N ASP A 129 20.40 23.12 -15.81
CA ASP A 129 20.70 24.43 -16.39
C ASP A 129 19.78 25.47 -15.72
N ASP A 130 20.01 25.73 -14.43
CA ASP A 130 19.47 26.85 -13.65
C ASP A 130 20.65 27.69 -13.11
#